data_AF-A0A8D2CPD0-F1
#
_entry.id   AF-A0A8D2CPD0-F1
#
_cell.length_a   1.000
_cell.length_b   1.000
_cell.length_c   1.000
_cell.angle_alpha   90.00
_cell.angle_beta   90.00
_cell.angle_gamma   90.00
#
_symmetry.space_group_name_H-M   'P 1'
#
loop_
_entity.id
_entity.type
_entity.pdbx_description
1 polymer ?
#
loop_
_entity_poly.entity_id
_entity_poly.type
_entity_poly.pdbx_seq_one_letter_code
_entity_poly.pdbx_strand_id
1 'polypeptide(L)'
;MCARAVWLAFRAPLGGRRGFTCQADSQGSGRITAEVIEHLERLALVDFGSREAVVRLEKAVAFADRLRAVNTDGVEPMESVLEDRCLYLRSDNVAEGNCAEELLQNSHFVVEEYFVAPPGNISLPRLGEQEPSQQT
;
A
#
# COMPACT_ATOMS: atom_id res chain seq x y z
N MET A 1 -2.55 11.14 36.43
CA MET A 1 -1.92 12.46 36.57
C MET A 1 -0.79 12.52 35.56
N CYS A 2 -1.00 13.13 34.39
CA CYS A 2 0.10 13.33 33.43
C CYS A 2 0.91 14.54 33.88
N ALA A 3 2.18 14.32 34.23
CA ALA A 3 3.09 15.38 34.60
C ALA A 3 3.30 16.32 33.40
N ARG A 4 3.02 17.61 33.62
CA ARG A 4 3.32 18.67 32.67
C ARG A 4 4.83 18.86 32.63
N ALA A 5 5.50 18.21 31.70
CA ALA A 5 6.88 18.56 31.37
C ALA A 5 6.87 19.89 30.61
N VAL A 6 7.44 20.92 31.24
CA VAL A 6 7.71 22.21 30.63
C VAL A 6 8.79 21.99 29.56
N TRP A 7 8.40 22.04 28.29
CA TRP A 7 9.34 22.05 27.18
C TRP A 7 9.85 23.46 26.97
N LEU A 8 11.09 23.71 27.39
CA LEU A 8 11.88 24.84 26.92
C LEU A 8 12.04 24.73 25.40
N ALA A 9 11.73 25.83 24.74
CA ALA A 9 11.64 25.94 23.30
C ALA A 9 12.98 25.63 22.63
N PHE A 10 13.00 24.54 21.86
CA PHE A 10 13.90 24.40 20.72
C PHE A 10 13.05 24.22 19.48
N ARG A 11 12.58 25.34 18.93
CA ARG A 11 11.93 25.40 17.62
C ARG A 11 13.01 25.11 16.58
N ALA A 12 13.20 23.84 16.23
CA ALA A 12 13.86 23.49 14.99
C ALA A 12 13.00 24.01 13.82
N PRO A 13 13.59 24.52 12.73
CA PRO A 13 12.81 24.89 11.57
C PRO A 13 12.20 23.60 11.02
N LEU A 14 10.87 23.52 11.09
CA LEU A 14 10.09 22.50 10.40
C LEU A 14 10.53 22.55 8.93
N GLY A 15 11.29 21.53 8.52
CA GLY A 15 11.64 21.32 7.13
C GLY A 15 10.36 21.38 6.32
N GLY A 16 10.32 22.27 5.33
CA GLY A 16 9.15 22.51 4.51
C GLY A 16 8.63 21.20 3.97
N ARG A 17 7.49 20.75 4.51
CA ARG A 17 6.68 19.73 3.86
C ARG A 17 6.32 20.35 2.50
N ARG A 18 6.87 19.81 1.42
CA ARG A 18 6.31 20.03 0.08
C ARG A 18 4.86 19.58 0.20
N GLY A 19 3.95 20.55 0.27
CA GLY A 19 2.53 20.26 0.16
C GLY A 19 2.34 19.37 -1.06
N PHE A 20 1.46 18.38 -0.95
CA PHE A 20 0.97 17.67 -2.12
C PHE A 20 0.25 18.71 -2.97
N THR A 21 0.98 19.37 -3.88
CA THR A 21 0.34 20.14 -4.94
C THR A 21 -0.37 19.11 -5.80
N CYS A 22 -1.67 18.93 -5.55
CA CYS A 22 -2.56 18.26 -6.47
C CYS A 22 -2.67 19.17 -7.70
N GLN A 23 -1.65 19.13 -8.54
CA GLN A 23 -1.77 19.60 -9.90
C GLN A 23 -2.80 18.69 -10.54
N ALA A 24 -4.05 19.16 -10.58
CA ALA A 24 -5.16 18.45 -11.16
C ALA A 24 -4.91 18.39 -12.67
N ASP A 25 -4.15 17.39 -13.11
CA ASP A 25 -4.11 17.02 -14.51
C ASP A 25 -5.56 16.75 -14.92
N SER A 26 -6.04 17.56 -15.85
CA SER A 26 -7.34 17.41 -16.51
C SER A 26 -7.30 16.21 -17.45
N GLN A 27 -6.91 15.04 -16.95
CA GLN A 27 -7.16 13.78 -17.62
C GLN A 27 -8.58 13.37 -17.27
N GLY A 28 -9.52 13.87 -18.08
CA GLY A 28 -10.89 13.38 -18.08
C GLY A 28 -10.91 11.86 -18.24
N SER A 29 -11.85 11.21 -17.57
CA SER A 29 -12.24 9.79 -17.65
C SER A 29 -11.67 9.07 -18.88
N GLY A 30 -10.40 8.67 -18.75
CA GLY A 30 -9.68 7.96 -19.80
C GLY A 30 -10.11 6.51 -19.71
N ARG A 31 -10.41 5.89 -20.86
CA ARG A 31 -10.57 4.43 -20.93
C ARG A 31 -9.31 3.80 -20.32
N ILE A 32 -9.48 2.86 -19.41
CA ILE A 32 -8.34 2.18 -18.78
C ILE A 32 -7.65 1.37 -19.87
N THR A 33 -6.40 1.70 -20.19
CA THR A 33 -5.62 1.02 -21.22
C THR A 33 -5.13 -0.33 -20.70
N ALA A 34 -4.85 -1.27 -21.61
CA ALA A 34 -4.29 -2.56 -21.24
C ALA A 34 -2.94 -2.42 -20.50
N GLU A 35 -2.12 -1.43 -20.88
CA GLU A 35 -0.85 -1.12 -20.22
C GLU A 35 -1.03 -0.70 -18.75
N VAL A 36 -2.09 0.07 -18.45
CA VAL A 36 -2.42 0.45 -17.07
C VAL A 36 -2.87 -0.76 -16.28
N ILE A 37 -3.64 -1.67 -16.88
CA ILE A 37 -4.08 -2.90 -16.23
C ILE A 37 -2.88 -3.78 -15.92
N GLU A 38 -1.99 -4.04 -16.89
CA GLU A 38 -0.76 -4.82 -16.68
C GLU A 38 0.11 -4.19 -15.57
N HIS A 39 0.21 -2.87 -15.55
CA HIS A 39 0.96 -2.18 -14.51
C HIS A 39 0.33 -2.36 -13.11
N LEU A 40 -1.00 -2.28 -13.02
CA LEU A 40 -1.74 -2.50 -11.78
C LEU A 40 -1.65 -3.95 -11.32
N GLU A 41 -1.72 -4.93 -12.23
CA GLU A 41 -1.54 -6.35 -11.94
C GLU A 41 -0.19 -6.60 -11.25
N ARG A 42 0.88 -6.03 -11.82
CA ARG A 42 2.23 -6.17 -11.28
C ARG A 42 2.40 -5.49 -9.92
N LEU A 43 1.79 -4.33 -9.70
CA LEU A 43 1.87 -3.61 -8.42
C LEU A 43 1.06 -4.30 -7.32
N ALA A 44 -0.13 -4.77 -7.65
CA ALA A 44 -1.03 -5.43 -6.71
C ALA A 44 -0.69 -6.92 -6.50
N LEU A 45 0.11 -7.52 -7.39
CA LEU A 45 0.33 -8.96 -7.47
C LEU A 45 -0.99 -9.72 -7.65
N VAL A 46 -1.88 -9.19 -8.48
CA VAL A 46 -3.22 -9.72 -8.78
C VAL A 46 -3.36 -9.87 -10.30
N ASP A 47 -4.14 -10.86 -10.75
CA ASP A 47 -4.51 -11.04 -12.17
C ASP A 47 -5.90 -10.42 -12.43
N PHE A 48 -6.00 -9.46 -13.35
CA PHE A 48 -7.26 -8.82 -13.80
C PHE A 48 -7.79 -9.46 -15.10
N GLY A 49 -7.30 -10.65 -15.48
CA GLY A 49 -7.52 -11.38 -16.74
C GLY A 49 -8.97 -11.72 -17.14
N SER A 50 -9.99 -11.20 -16.44
CA SER A 50 -11.38 -11.25 -16.87
C SER A 50 -11.87 -9.86 -17.31
N ARG A 51 -12.57 -9.81 -18.46
CA ARG A 51 -13.24 -8.59 -18.93
C ARG A 51 -14.19 -8.00 -17.90
N GLU A 52 -14.81 -8.84 -17.06
CA GLU A 52 -15.68 -8.39 -15.97
C GLU A 52 -14.92 -7.60 -14.89
N ALA A 53 -13.70 -8.02 -14.52
CA ALA A 53 -12.89 -7.33 -13.54
C ALA A 53 -12.53 -5.91 -14.01
N VAL A 54 -12.17 -5.76 -15.29
CA VAL A 54 -11.90 -4.47 -15.91
C VAL A 54 -13.14 -3.56 -15.89
N VAL A 55 -14.31 -4.09 -16.23
CA VAL A 55 -15.57 -3.32 -16.19
C VAL A 55 -15.92 -2.88 -14.76
N ARG A 56 -15.66 -3.73 -13.75
CA ARG A 56 -15.86 -3.36 -12.35
C ARG A 56 -14.89 -2.25 -11.92
N LEU A 57 -13.63 -2.33 -12.34
CA LEU A 57 -12.62 -1.31 -12.10
C LEU A 57 -13.01 0.04 -12.71
N GLU A 58 -13.41 0.05 -13.99
CA GLU A 58 -13.88 1.26 -14.68
C GLU A 58 -15.06 1.91 -13.94
N LYS A 59 -16.02 1.11 -13.46
CA LYS A 59 -17.15 1.61 -12.67
C LYS A 59 -16.71 2.19 -11.32
N ALA A 60 -15.74 1.57 -10.65
CA ALA A 60 -15.22 2.06 -9.37
C ALA A 60 -14.48 3.39 -9.54
N VAL A 61 -13.67 3.53 -10.60
CA VAL A 61 -13.00 4.79 -10.97
C VAL A 61 -14.03 5.88 -11.27
N ALA A 62 -15.03 5.58 -12.11
CA ALA A 62 -16.09 6.53 -12.42
C ALA A 62 -16.93 6.93 -11.19
N PHE A 63 -17.04 6.05 -10.19
CA PHE A 63 -17.67 6.37 -8.92
C PHE A 63 -16.80 7.33 -8.09
N ALA A 64 -15.49 7.07 -7.99
CA ALA A 64 -14.54 7.91 -7.26
C ALA A 64 -14.38 9.30 -7.90
N ASP A 65 -14.43 9.40 -9.23
CA ASP A 65 -14.32 10.67 -9.96
C ASP A 65 -15.39 11.70 -9.56
N ARG A 66 -16.51 11.26 -8.98
CA ARG A 66 -17.55 12.16 -8.44
C ARG A 66 -17.03 13.06 -7.32
N LEU A 67 -16.00 12.62 -6.59
CA LEU A 67 -15.37 13.41 -5.53
C LEU A 67 -14.63 14.64 -6.06
N ARG A 68 -14.25 14.66 -7.36
CA ARG A 68 -13.60 15.82 -7.99
C ARG A 68 -14.51 17.06 -8.06
N ALA A 69 -15.83 16.89 -7.96
CA ALA A 69 -16.78 18.01 -7.93
C ALA A 69 -16.80 18.75 -6.59
N VAL A 70 -16.19 18.20 -5.54
CA VAL A 70 -16.11 18.82 -4.22
C VAL A 70 -14.92 19.78 -4.20
N ASN A 71 -15.15 21.03 -3.80
CA ASN A 71 -14.08 22.00 -3.62
C ASN A 71 -13.30 21.68 -2.33
N THR A 72 -12.03 21.35 -2.47
CA THR A 72 -11.08 21.11 -1.36
C THR A 72 -9.97 22.15 -1.29
N ASP A 73 -10.13 23.31 -1.96
CA ASP A 73 -9.15 24.39 -1.95
C ASP A 73 -8.91 24.92 -0.52
N GLY A 74 -7.65 24.89 -0.09
CA GLY A 74 -7.25 25.36 1.25
C GLY A 74 -7.65 24.43 2.39
N VAL A 75 -8.13 23.21 2.10
CA VAL A 75 -8.40 22.18 3.10
C VAL A 75 -7.16 21.29 3.25
N GLU A 76 -6.55 21.29 4.44
CA GLU A 76 -5.45 20.37 4.74
C GLU A 76 -5.95 18.92 4.76
N PRO A 77 -5.24 17.97 4.11
CA PRO A 77 -5.60 16.56 4.16
C PRO A 77 -5.55 16.00 5.58
N MET A 78 -6.58 15.26 5.98
CA MET A 78 -6.63 14.58 7.28
C MET A 78 -5.82 13.27 7.22
N GLU A 79 -4.79 13.15 8.07
CA GLU A 79 -3.93 11.95 8.14
C GLU A 79 -4.51 10.89 9.09
N SER A 80 -5.13 11.34 10.18
CA SER A 80 -5.73 10.50 11.22
C SER A 80 -6.93 11.23 11.81
N VAL A 81 -7.89 10.50 12.39
CA VAL A 81 -8.97 11.14 13.17
C VAL A 81 -8.44 11.68 14.51
N LEU A 82 -7.23 11.30 14.91
CA LEU A 82 -6.64 11.58 16.23
C LEU A 82 -5.43 12.55 16.15
N GLU A 83 -5.51 13.58 15.31
CA GLU A 83 -4.39 14.53 15.07
C GLU A 83 -3.96 15.29 16.32
N ASP A 84 -4.86 15.49 17.28
CA ASP A 84 -4.58 16.17 18.56
C ASP A 84 -3.80 15.31 19.57
N ARG A 85 -3.49 14.05 19.22
CA ARG A 85 -2.81 13.12 20.14
C ARG A 85 -1.34 13.00 19.79
N CYS A 86 -0.51 12.94 20.84
CA CYS A 86 0.88 12.57 20.69
C CYS A 86 1.02 11.11 20.24
N LEU A 87 2.08 10.82 19.48
CA LEU A 87 2.45 9.46 19.09
C LEU A 87 2.72 8.60 20.32
N TYR A 88 2.13 7.40 20.35
CA TYR A 88 2.39 6.42 21.40
C TYR A 88 3.73 5.76 21.16
N LEU A 89 4.62 5.87 22.15
CA LEU A 89 5.91 5.18 22.14
C LEU A 89 5.77 3.83 22.86
N ARG A 90 6.26 2.78 22.22
CA ARG A 90 6.46 1.48 22.86
C ARG A 90 7.69 1.55 23.76
N SER A 91 7.62 0.97 24.97
CA SER A 91 8.80 0.82 25.82
C SER A 91 9.81 -0.14 25.18
N ASP A 92 11.09 0.15 25.31
CA ASP A 92 12.18 -0.69 24.79
C ASP A 92 12.48 -1.85 25.75
N ASN A 93 11.55 -2.80 25.79
CA ASN A 93 11.66 -4.01 26.59
C ASN A 93 11.58 -5.23 25.66
N VAL A 94 12.39 -6.25 25.93
CA VAL A 94 12.32 -7.53 25.21
C VAL A 94 11.04 -8.26 25.65
N ALA A 95 10.16 -8.56 24.70
CA ALA A 95 8.86 -9.18 24.96
C ALA A 95 8.80 -10.67 24.58
N GLU A 96 9.55 -11.10 23.58
CA GLU A 96 9.38 -12.41 22.93
C GLU A 96 10.72 -13.17 22.82
N GLY A 97 10.64 -14.50 22.92
CA GLY A 97 11.77 -15.40 22.72
C GLY A 97 11.31 -16.84 22.49
N ASN A 98 12.04 -17.56 21.64
CA ASN A 98 11.86 -19.00 21.36
C ASN A 98 10.46 -19.42 20.86
N CYS A 99 9.80 -18.60 20.02
CA CYS A 99 8.48 -18.88 19.45
C CYS A 99 8.52 -19.43 18.00
N ALA A 100 9.65 -20.00 17.56
CA ALA A 100 9.82 -20.46 16.18
C ALA A 100 8.74 -21.48 15.76
N GLU A 101 8.39 -22.42 16.62
CA GLU A 101 7.37 -23.43 16.35
C GLU A 101 5.97 -22.81 16.12
N GLU A 102 5.58 -21.86 16.97
CA GLU A 102 4.29 -21.15 16.85
C GLU A 102 4.23 -20.30 15.58
N LEU A 103 5.34 -19.64 15.21
CA LEU A 103 5.42 -18.79 14.02
C LEU A 103 5.37 -19.61 12.72
N LEU A 104 5.98 -20.79 12.71
CA LEU A 104 6.09 -21.64 11.52
C LEU A 104 4.86 -22.53 11.30
N GLN A 105 3.94 -22.62 12.27
CA GLN A 105 2.78 -23.50 12.23
C GLN A 105 1.86 -23.27 11.00
N ASN A 106 1.77 -22.02 10.53
CA ASN A 106 0.96 -21.65 9.36
C ASN A 106 1.75 -21.71 8.03
N SER A 107 3.02 -22.08 8.05
CA SER A 107 3.82 -22.15 6.83
C SER A 107 3.40 -23.34 5.97
N HIS A 108 3.32 -23.12 4.66
CA HIS A 108 3.05 -24.20 3.70
C HIS A 108 4.22 -25.20 3.62
N PHE A 109 5.47 -24.70 3.73
CA PHE A 109 6.67 -25.54 3.68
C PHE A 109 7.75 -24.92 4.57
N VAL A 110 8.44 -25.77 5.33
CA VAL A 110 9.48 -25.37 6.29
C VAL A 110 10.70 -26.24 6.05
N VAL A 111 11.89 -25.62 6.01
CA VAL A 111 13.18 -26.31 5.95
C VAL A 111 14.08 -25.69 6.99
N GLU A 112 14.61 -26.49 7.92
CA GLU A 112 15.57 -26.05 8.95
C GLU A 112 15.11 -24.79 9.70
N GLU A 113 13.82 -24.72 10.06
CA GLU A 113 13.20 -23.58 10.77
C GLU A 113 13.09 -22.27 9.94
N TYR A 114 13.24 -22.35 8.62
CA TYR A 114 13.02 -21.23 7.71
C TYR A 114 11.72 -21.38 6.91
N PHE A 115 11.08 -20.24 6.64
CA PHE A 115 10.05 -20.14 5.61
C PHE A 115 10.69 -20.37 4.24
N VAL A 116 10.09 -21.26 3.45
CA VAL A 116 10.56 -21.50 2.10
C VAL A 116 9.70 -20.73 1.12
N ALA A 117 10.36 -19.87 0.34
CA ALA A 117 9.80 -19.25 -0.83
C ALA A 117 10.50 -19.78 -2.09
N PRO A 118 9.81 -19.84 -3.24
CA PRO A 118 10.48 -20.05 -4.52
C PRO A 118 11.61 -19.03 -4.72
N PRO A 119 12.69 -19.38 -5.44
CA PRO A 119 13.78 -18.46 -5.74
C PRO A 119 13.22 -17.22 -6.47
N GLY A 120 13.10 -16.11 -5.75
CA GLY A 120 12.38 -14.93 -6.20
C GLY A 120 13.22 -14.06 -7.13
N ASN A 121 12.92 -14.09 -8.44
CA ASN A 121 13.02 -12.99 -9.42
C ASN A 121 12.47 -13.44 -10.79
N ILE A 122 11.34 -14.13 -10.83
CA ILE A 122 10.68 -14.46 -12.10
C ILE A 122 9.73 -13.31 -12.42
N SER A 123 10.04 -12.54 -13.46
CA SER A 123 9.08 -11.60 -14.04
C SER A 123 7.77 -12.34 -14.31
N LEU A 124 6.64 -11.72 -13.98
CA LEU A 124 5.35 -12.23 -14.47
C LEU A 124 5.46 -12.41 -15.99
N PRO A 125 5.12 -13.60 -16.55
CA PRO A 125 5.19 -13.81 -17.98
C PRO A 125 4.32 -12.76 -18.67
N ARG A 126 4.86 -12.12 -19.71
CA ARG A 126 4.06 -11.17 -20.49
C ARG A 126 2.91 -11.94 -21.13
N LEU A 127 1.74 -11.32 -21.24
CA LEU A 127 0.57 -11.91 -21.89
C LEU A 127 0.95 -12.36 -23.32
N GLY A 128 1.23 -13.66 -23.50
CA GLY A 128 1.75 -14.24 -24.75
C GLY A 128 2.87 -15.26 -24.61
N GLU A 129 3.54 -15.34 -23.45
CA GLU A 129 4.71 -16.20 -23.21
C GLU A 129 4.46 -17.31 -22.17
N GLN A 130 3.26 -17.91 -22.15
CA GLN A 130 3.01 -19.09 -21.30
C GLN A 130 3.70 -20.33 -21.91
N GLU A 131 4.83 -20.73 -21.34
CA GLU A 131 5.42 -22.04 -21.63
C GLU A 131 4.51 -23.15 -21.07
N PRO A 132 4.33 -24.27 -21.80
CA PRO A 132 3.56 -25.40 -21.31
C PRO A 132 4.25 -25.99 -20.09
N SER A 133 3.60 -25.86 -18.94
CA SER A 133 4.01 -26.45 -17.66
C SER A 133 4.32 -27.94 -17.85
N GLN A 134 5.61 -28.30 -17.77
CA GLN A 134 6.04 -29.69 -17.81
C GLN A 134 5.59 -30.37 -16.51
N GLN A 135 4.65 -31.29 -16.67
CA GLN A 135 4.16 -32.19 -15.65
C GLN A 135 5.10 -33.40 -15.56
N THR A 136 5.75 -33.58 -14.42
CA THR A 136 6.33 -34.86 -13.97
C THR A 136 6.01 -35.08 -12.52
#